data_AF-A0A5K3FXE2-F1
#
_entry.id   AF-A0A5K3FXE2-F1
#
_cell.length_a   1.000
_cell.length_b   1.000
_cell.length_c   1.000
_cell.angle_alpha   90.00
_cell.angle_beta   90.00
_cell.angle_gamma   90.00
#
_symmetry.space_group_name_H-M   'P 1'
#
loop_
_entity.id
_entity.type
_entity.pdbx_description
1 polymer ?
#
loop_
_entity_poly.entity_id
_entity_poly.type
_entity_poly.pdbx_seq_one_letter_code
_entity_poly.pdbx_strand_id
1 'polypeptide(L)'
;MQIILKYSPFRCIKDFFYQFDRIKGESGTLVIIYNMKLLDNGSAELDITTDARDILLAASSDKDDLMEPHADIELPPEKRSLRAYVSILYADPRMKVHIQCRKVQTKRLLDTLYAVKRYNFASKTFRTRAERDLAKAKNDVKVG
;
A
#
# COMPACT_ATOMS: atom_id res chain seq x y z
N MET A 1 -15.12 26.67 2.25
CA MET A 1 -15.73 25.79 3.28
C MET A 1 -17.10 25.23 2.91
N GLN A 2 -17.98 25.99 2.22
CA GLN A 2 -19.32 25.49 1.84
C GLN A 2 -19.32 24.20 1.01
N ILE A 3 -18.37 24.04 0.07
CA ILE A 3 -18.26 22.81 -0.76
C ILE A 3 -17.96 21.59 0.13
N ILE A 4 -17.00 21.72 1.05
CA ILE A 4 -16.62 20.65 1.96
C ILE A 4 -17.81 20.26 2.82
N LEU A 5 -18.50 21.23 3.42
CA LEU A 5 -19.65 20.94 4.30
C LEU A 5 -20.86 20.35 3.55
N LYS A 6 -20.96 20.57 2.24
CA LYS A 6 -22.07 20.08 1.40
C LYS A 6 -21.82 18.68 0.83
N TYR A 7 -20.59 18.39 0.41
CA TYR A 7 -20.29 17.18 -0.38
C TYR A 7 -19.34 16.20 0.33
N SER A 8 -18.62 16.63 1.36
CA SER A 8 -17.76 15.74 2.15
C SER A 8 -18.56 14.98 3.21
N PRO A 9 -17.95 13.98 3.89
CA PRO A 9 -18.57 13.30 5.02
C PRO A 9 -18.86 14.21 6.22
N PHE A 10 -18.29 15.42 6.27
CA PHE A 10 -18.41 16.35 7.39
C PHE A 10 -19.47 17.40 7.07
N ARG A 11 -20.57 17.43 7.84
CA ARG A 11 -21.69 18.36 7.63
C ARG A 11 -21.58 19.65 8.45
N CYS A 12 -20.69 19.69 9.43
CA CYS A 12 -20.45 20.88 10.23
C CYS A 12 -18.96 21.16 10.44
N ILE A 13 -18.65 22.42 10.77
CA ILE A 13 -17.28 22.89 10.98
C ILE A 13 -16.61 22.16 12.15
N LYS A 14 -17.36 21.87 13.21
CA LYS A 14 -16.86 21.17 14.41
C LYS A 14 -16.32 19.78 14.05
N ASP A 15 -17.09 18.99 13.30
CA ASP A 15 -16.69 17.62 12.94
C ASP A 15 -15.51 17.59 11.96
N PHE A 16 -15.42 18.59 11.09
CA PHE A 16 -14.29 18.77 10.18
C PHE A 16 -13.01 19.10 10.96
N PHE A 17 -13.06 20.08 11.87
CA PHE A 17 -11.88 20.43 12.67
C PHE A 17 -11.45 19.31 13.62
N TYR A 18 -12.38 18.53 14.14
CA TYR A 18 -12.08 17.36 14.96
C TYR A 18 -11.20 16.32 14.23
N GLN A 19 -11.18 16.30 12.90
CA GLN A 19 -10.27 15.40 12.16
C GLN A 19 -8.80 15.78 12.31
N PHE A 20 -8.48 17.07 12.51
CA PHE A 20 -7.10 17.51 12.72
C PHE A 20 -6.58 17.06 14.09
N ASP A 21 -7.43 16.99 15.11
CA ASP A 21 -7.08 16.51 16.46
C ASP A 21 -6.63 15.04 16.49
N ARG A 22 -6.93 14.29 15.42
CA ARG A 22 -6.47 12.91 15.23
C ARG A 22 -4.98 12.83 14.89
N ILE A 23 -4.38 13.91 14.38
CA ILE A 23 -2.95 14.02 14.11
C ILE A 23 -2.28 14.50 15.40
N LYS A 24 -1.61 13.59 16.10
CA LYS A 24 -1.03 13.87 17.44
C LYS A 24 0.29 14.66 17.43
N GLY A 25 0.92 14.83 16.26
CA GLY A 25 2.21 15.53 16.12
C GLY A 25 2.06 16.92 15.50
N GLU A 26 3.18 17.65 15.41
CA GLU A 26 3.23 18.99 14.79
C GLU A 26 2.89 18.96 13.28
N SER A 27 3.07 17.81 12.63
CA SER A 27 2.74 17.61 11.22
C SER A 27 2.24 16.19 10.96
N GLY A 28 1.45 16.05 9.91
CA GLY A 28 0.93 14.77 9.45
C GLY A 28 -0.14 14.94 8.39
N THR A 29 -0.59 13.82 7.84
CA THR A 29 -1.61 13.78 6.79
C THR A 29 -2.66 12.75 7.16
N LEU A 30 -3.94 13.14 7.11
CA LEU A 30 -5.08 12.24 7.26
C LEU A 30 -5.84 12.20 5.93
N VAL A 31 -5.89 11.03 5.31
CA VAL A 31 -6.65 10.78 4.09
C VAL A 31 -7.89 9.98 4.44
N ILE A 32 -9.05 10.46 3.99
CA ILE A 32 -10.35 9.81 4.21
C ILE A 32 -10.97 9.56 2.84
N ILE A 33 -11.12 8.29 2.51
CA ILE A 33 -11.80 7.84 1.30
C ILE A 33 -13.19 7.35 1.74
N TYR A 34 -14.23 7.80 1.03
CA TYR A 34 -15.62 7.48 1.29
C TYR A 34 -16.34 7.24 -0.04
N ASN A 35 -17.58 6.75 0.00
CA ASN A 35 -18.29 6.24 -1.18
C ASN A 35 -17.46 5.15 -1.89
N MET A 36 -17.07 4.15 -1.10
CA MET A 36 -16.31 3.00 -1.59
C MET A 36 -17.05 2.26 -2.69
N LYS A 37 -16.31 1.61 -3.59
CA LYS A 37 -16.90 0.78 -4.63
C LYS A 37 -17.68 -0.38 -4.03
N LEU A 38 -18.80 -0.66 -4.67
CA LEU A 38 -19.66 -1.80 -4.36
C LEU A 38 -19.50 -2.84 -5.47
N LEU A 39 -19.63 -4.11 -5.09
CA LEU A 39 -19.79 -5.23 -5.98
C LEU A 39 -21.21 -5.26 -6.56
N ASP A 40 -21.45 -6.12 -7.54
CA ASP A 40 -22.77 -6.26 -8.20
C ASP A 40 -23.89 -6.67 -7.25
N ASN A 41 -23.54 -7.38 -6.18
CA ASN A 41 -24.47 -7.74 -5.10
C ASN A 41 -24.73 -6.59 -4.10
N GLY A 42 -24.14 -5.41 -4.32
CA GLY A 42 -24.26 -4.22 -3.48
C GLY A 42 -23.39 -4.23 -2.21
N SER A 43 -22.59 -5.27 -1.97
CA SER A 43 -21.64 -5.28 -0.84
C SER A 43 -20.35 -4.52 -1.17
N ALA A 44 -19.62 -4.08 -0.15
CA ALA A 44 -18.34 -3.40 -0.35
C ALA A 44 -17.27 -4.38 -0.84
N GLU A 45 -16.41 -3.94 -1.78
CA GLU A 45 -15.27 -4.72 -2.28
C GLU A 45 -14.26 -5.06 -1.17
N LEU A 46 -14.13 -4.18 -0.18
CA LEU A 46 -13.25 -4.34 0.97
C LEU A 46 -14.04 -4.81 2.19
N ASP A 47 -13.76 -6.04 2.62
CA ASP A 47 -14.32 -6.66 3.81
C ASP A 47 -13.48 -6.33 5.05
N ILE A 48 -14.09 -5.61 5.99
CA ILE A 48 -13.49 -5.20 7.26
C ILE A 48 -14.10 -5.92 8.47
N THR A 49 -15.05 -6.83 8.25
CA THR A 49 -15.85 -7.45 9.31
C THR A 49 -15.43 -8.90 9.58
N THR A 50 -15.01 -9.64 8.54
CA THR A 50 -14.62 -11.06 8.69
C THR A 50 -13.41 -11.24 9.62
N ASP A 51 -12.39 -10.38 9.50
CA ASP A 51 -11.27 -10.31 10.43
C ASP A 51 -11.13 -8.90 11.00
N ALA A 52 -11.40 -8.74 12.29
CA ALA A 52 -11.27 -7.47 13.00
C ALA A 52 -9.83 -6.91 13.03
N ARG A 53 -8.84 -7.68 12.57
CA ARG A 53 -7.43 -7.27 12.45
C ARG A 53 -7.04 -7.02 11.00
N ASP A 54 -7.89 -7.25 10.01
CA ASP A 54 -7.49 -7.19 8.61
C ASP A 54 -8.48 -6.39 7.76
N ILE A 55 -8.10 -6.21 6.49
CA ILE A 55 -8.98 -5.77 5.41
C ILE A 55 -8.79 -6.80 4.30
N LEU A 56 -9.84 -7.55 4.03
CA LEU A 56 -9.83 -8.62 3.04
C LEU A 56 -10.50 -8.15 1.75
N LEU A 57 -10.10 -8.72 0.62
CA LEU A 57 -10.91 -8.66 -0.58
C LEU A 57 -12.17 -9.52 -0.35
N ALA A 58 -13.35 -8.92 -0.51
CA ALA A 58 -14.60 -9.67 -0.52
C ALA A 58 -14.54 -10.71 -1.65
N ALA A 59 -15.00 -11.93 -1.39
CA ALA A 59 -15.05 -12.94 -2.44
C ALA A 59 -16.08 -12.49 -3.48
N SER A 60 -15.62 -12.14 -4.68
CA SER A 60 -16.49 -12.08 -5.85
C SER A 60 -17.08 -13.48 -6.05
N SER A 61 -18.39 -13.56 -6.26
CA SER A 61 -19.07 -14.79 -6.71
C SER A 61 -18.58 -15.25 -8.08
N ASP A 62 -17.87 -14.36 -8.77
CA ASP A 62 -17.42 -14.56 -10.11
C ASP A 62 -16.14 -15.37 -10.05
N LYS A 63 -16.28 -16.62 -10.47
CA LYS A 63 -15.18 -17.49 -10.92
C LYS A 63 -14.42 -16.90 -12.13
N ASP A 64 -14.67 -15.64 -12.47
CA ASP A 64 -14.16 -14.90 -13.62
C ASP A 64 -13.13 -13.83 -13.22
N ASP A 65 -12.64 -13.83 -11.97
CA ASP A 65 -11.31 -13.27 -11.72
C ASP A 65 -10.32 -14.12 -12.54
N LEU A 66 -9.82 -13.53 -13.63
CA LEU A 66 -8.84 -14.06 -14.59
C LEU A 66 -7.48 -14.43 -13.97
N MET A 67 -7.43 -14.78 -12.70
CA MET A 67 -6.25 -15.24 -11.99
C MET A 67 -6.27 -16.77 -11.91
N GLU A 68 -5.93 -17.38 -13.05
CA GLU A 68 -5.56 -18.79 -13.28
C GLU A 68 -6.71 -19.83 -13.36
N PRO A 69 -7.03 -20.36 -14.56
CA PRO A 69 -7.97 -21.47 -14.75
C PRO A 69 -7.33 -22.85 -14.48
N HIS A 70 -6.26 -22.90 -13.69
CA HIS A 70 -5.59 -24.15 -13.33
C HIS A 70 -5.79 -24.43 -11.84
N ALA A 71 -6.64 -25.42 -11.59
CA ALA A 71 -6.88 -26.03 -10.29
C ALA A 71 -5.54 -26.39 -9.59
N ASP A 72 -5.55 -26.28 -8.26
CA ASP A 72 -4.56 -26.78 -7.29
C ASP A 72 -3.53 -25.78 -6.71
N ILE A 73 -3.53 -24.50 -7.10
CA ILE A 73 -2.66 -23.49 -6.45
C ILE A 73 -3.51 -22.60 -5.54
N GLU A 74 -3.39 -22.78 -4.22
CA GLU A 74 -3.91 -21.83 -3.24
C GLU A 74 -3.37 -20.43 -3.57
N LEU A 75 -4.27 -19.45 -3.73
CA LEU A 75 -3.83 -18.07 -3.97
C LEU A 75 -2.92 -17.62 -2.82
N PRO A 76 -1.78 -16.95 -3.13
CA PRO A 76 -0.94 -16.35 -2.10
C PRO A 76 -1.77 -15.45 -1.19
N PRO A 77 -1.54 -15.49 0.13
CA PRO A 77 -2.34 -14.73 1.10
C PRO A 77 -2.32 -13.23 0.80
N GLU A 78 -1.26 -12.72 0.18
CA GLU A 78 -1.10 -11.32 -0.21
C GLU A 78 -2.06 -10.86 -1.31
N LYS A 79 -2.69 -11.79 -2.04
CA LYS A 79 -3.72 -11.44 -3.04
C LYS A 79 -5.09 -11.15 -2.40
N ARG A 80 -5.33 -11.67 -1.19
CA ARG A 80 -6.63 -11.55 -0.50
C ARG A 80 -6.55 -10.68 0.75
N SER A 81 -5.45 -10.75 1.50
CA SER A 81 -5.24 -10.05 2.77
C SER A 81 -4.37 -8.82 2.58
N LEU A 82 -4.90 -7.65 2.91
CA LEU A 82 -4.11 -6.41 2.92
C LEU A 82 -2.98 -6.50 3.94
N ARG A 83 -3.20 -7.10 5.11
CA ARG A 83 -2.17 -7.30 6.13
C ARG A 83 -1.02 -8.16 5.61
N ALA A 84 -1.30 -9.25 4.91
CA ALA A 84 -0.28 -10.09 4.29
C ALA A 84 0.49 -9.30 3.22
N TYR A 85 -0.22 -8.61 2.32
CA TYR A 85 0.38 -7.78 1.28
C TYR A 85 1.32 -6.69 1.84
N VAL A 86 0.82 -5.91 2.80
CA VAL A 86 1.59 -4.85 3.46
C VAL A 86 2.82 -5.40 4.18
N SER A 87 2.79 -6.65 4.66
CA SER A 87 3.94 -7.25 5.34
C SER A 87 5.18 -7.39 4.46
N ILE A 88 5.00 -7.47 3.13
CA ILE A 88 6.08 -7.65 2.14
C ILE A 88 6.20 -6.49 1.14
N LEU A 89 5.37 -5.45 1.29
CA LEU A 89 5.27 -4.33 0.34
C LEU A 89 6.61 -3.60 0.12
N TYR A 90 7.46 -3.54 1.15
CA TYR A 90 8.76 -2.90 1.09
C TYR A 90 9.88 -3.91 1.35
N ALA A 91 10.93 -3.86 0.52
CA ALA A 91 12.11 -4.71 0.70
C ALA A 91 12.87 -4.40 2.01
N ASP A 92 12.93 -3.12 2.41
CA ASP A 92 13.50 -2.65 3.69
C ASP A 92 12.44 -1.84 4.48
N PRO A 93 11.55 -2.50 5.25
CA PRO A 93 10.44 -1.83 5.91
C PRO A 93 10.91 -1.03 7.13
N ARG A 94 10.76 0.30 7.07
CA ARG A 94 11.08 1.23 8.18
C ARG A 94 9.86 1.86 8.85
N MET A 95 8.80 2.07 8.07
CA MET A 95 7.55 2.67 8.54
C MET A 95 6.72 1.62 9.30
N LYS A 96 6.21 1.99 10.49
CA LYS A 96 5.29 1.15 11.26
C LYS A 96 3.88 1.29 10.69
N VAL A 97 3.35 0.23 10.10
CA VAL A 97 1.97 0.21 9.58
C VAL A 97 1.03 -0.44 10.60
N HIS A 98 -0.16 0.14 10.77
CA HIS A 98 -1.24 -0.41 11.59
C HIS A 98 -2.49 -0.53 10.73
N ILE A 99 -3.13 -1.70 10.74
CA ILE A 99 -4.41 -1.98 10.08
C ILE A 99 -5.40 -2.35 11.17
N GLN A 100 -6.60 -1.77 11.16
CA GLN A 100 -7.61 -1.96 12.21
C GLN A 100 -7.04 -1.78 13.64
N CYS A 101 -6.25 -0.72 13.84
CA CYS A 101 -5.55 -0.43 15.10
C CYS A 101 -4.56 -1.52 15.57
N ARG A 102 -4.20 -2.50 14.73
CA ARG A 102 -3.23 -3.55 15.03
C ARG A 102 -2.00 -3.44 14.15
N LYS A 103 -0.83 -3.39 14.78
CA LYS A 103 0.47 -3.32 14.10
C LYS A 103 0.62 -4.48 13.11
N VAL A 104 1.07 -4.19 11.89
CA VAL A 104 1.44 -5.20 10.89
C VAL A 104 2.87 -5.67 11.18
N GLN A 105 3.09 -6.98 11.15
CA GLN A 105 4.43 -7.57 11.25
C GLN A 105 5.08 -7.55 9.87
N THR A 106 5.79 -6.46 9.56
CA THR A 106 6.56 -6.35 8.32
C THR A 106 7.76 -7.29 8.33
N LYS A 107 8.08 -7.87 7.18
CA LYS A 107 9.13 -8.86 7.02
C LYS A 107 10.11 -8.41 5.94
N ARG A 108 11.40 -8.63 6.17
CA ARG A 108 12.37 -8.65 5.08
C ARG A 108 12.38 -10.06 4.53
N LEU A 109 11.94 -10.24 3.28
CA LEU A 109 11.79 -11.57 2.68
C LEU A 109 13.09 -12.38 2.74
N LEU A 110 14.23 -11.73 2.55
CA LEU A 110 15.55 -12.37 2.65
C LEU A 110 15.82 -12.98 4.04
N ASP A 111 15.23 -12.46 5.11
CA ASP A 111 15.42 -12.99 6.47
C ASP A 111 14.49 -14.17 6.77
N THR A 112 13.51 -14.43 5.90
CA THR A 112 12.49 -15.48 6.08
C THR A 112 12.78 -16.76 5.32
N LEU A 113 13.79 -16.77 4.47
CA LEU A 113 14.13 -17.88 3.58
C LEU A 113 15.26 -18.74 4.15
N TYR A 114 15.20 -20.04 3.89
CA TYR A 114 16.29 -20.96 4.22
C TYR A 114 17.43 -20.87 3.19
N ALA A 115 18.68 -20.89 3.67
CA ALA A 115 19.89 -20.98 2.84
C ALA A 115 19.97 -19.95 1.68
N VAL A 116 19.73 -18.67 2.00
CA VAL A 116 19.74 -17.58 1.02
C VAL A 116 21.08 -17.48 0.30
N LYS A 117 21.01 -17.44 -1.05
CA LYS A 117 22.17 -17.22 -1.91
C LYS A 117 22.04 -15.88 -2.62
N ARG A 118 23.18 -15.22 -2.84
CA ARG A 118 23.27 -13.94 -3.56
C ARG A 118 24.04 -14.13 -4.86
N TYR A 119 23.44 -13.67 -5.96
CA TYR A 119 24.06 -13.63 -7.27
C TYR A 119 24.16 -12.18 -7.73
N ASN A 120 25.35 -11.76 -8.14
CA ASN A 120 25.57 -10.40 -8.62
C ASN A 120 25.30 -10.35 -10.14
N PHE A 121 24.33 -9.56 -10.54
CA PHE A 121 24.01 -9.31 -11.95
C PHE A 121 24.61 -7.98 -12.41
N ALA A 122 25.58 -8.03 -13.32
CA ALA A 122 26.22 -6.84 -13.87
C ALA A 122 25.39 -6.25 -15.03
N SER A 123 24.59 -5.23 -14.73
CA SER A 123 23.75 -4.56 -15.72
C SER A 123 24.51 -3.50 -16.53
N LYS A 124 24.65 -3.72 -17.84
CA LYS A 124 25.21 -2.73 -18.78
C LYS A 124 24.37 -1.46 -18.82
N THR A 125 23.05 -1.58 -18.82
CA THR A 125 22.13 -0.42 -18.84
C THR A 125 22.23 0.42 -17.58
N PHE A 126 22.39 -0.21 -16.42
CA PHE A 126 22.63 0.52 -15.16
C PHE A 126 23.94 1.31 -15.23
N ARG A 127 25.03 0.66 -15.67
CA ARG A 127 26.35 1.30 -15.81
C ARG A 127 26.31 2.51 -16.73
N THR A 128 25.77 2.37 -17.94
CA THR A 128 25.72 3.47 -18.93
C THR A 128 24.87 4.64 -18.43
N ARG A 129 23.78 4.38 -17.68
CA ARG A 129 22.99 5.46 -17.07
C ARG A 129 23.78 6.20 -15.99
N ALA A 130 24.43 5.47 -15.09
CA ALA A 130 25.23 6.08 -14.03
C ALA A 130 26.39 6.93 -14.59
N GLU A 131 27.07 6.45 -15.64
CA GLU A 131 28.14 7.19 -16.32
C GLU A 131 27.60 8.48 -16.98
N ARG A 132 26.42 8.43 -17.59
CA ARG A 132 25.76 9.60 -18.19
C ARG A 132 25.37 10.63 -17.11
N ASP A 133 24.78 10.19 -16.01
CA ASP A 133 24.37 11.07 -14.92
C ASP A 133 25.59 11.75 -14.28
N LEU A 134 26.70 11.01 -14.13
CA LEU A 134 27.98 11.54 -13.67
C LEU A 134 28.54 12.60 -14.64
N ALA A 135 28.51 12.33 -15.94
CA ALA A 135 28.98 13.28 -16.95
C ALA A 135 28.13 14.56 -16.93
N LYS A 136 26.80 14.43 -16.79
CA LYS A 136 25.89 15.57 -16.65
C LYS A 136 26.21 16.40 -15.41
N ALA A 137 26.31 15.78 -14.24
CA ALA A 137 26.64 16.48 -13.00
C ALA A 137 28.00 17.21 -13.07
N LYS A 138 29.01 16.60 -13.72
CA LYS A 138 30.31 17.24 -13.93
C LYS A 138 30.23 18.47 -14.85
N ASN A 139 29.36 18.44 -15.85
CA ASN A 139 29.16 19.60 -16.72
C ASN A 139 28.41 20.71 -15.99
N ASP A 140 27.36 20.35 -15.23
CA ASP A 140 26.57 21.33 -14.46
C ASP A 140 27.45 22.09 -13.44
N VAL A 141 28.40 21.41 -12.79
CA VAL A 141 29.38 22.04 -11.87
C VAL A 141 30.42 22.89 -12.59
N LYS A 142 30.73 22.61 -13.86
CA LYS A 142 31.71 23.41 -14.63
C LYS A 142 31.12 24.70 -15.20
N VAL A 143 29.79 24.77 -15.32
CA VAL A 143 29.07 25.90 -15.94
C VAL A 143 28.56 26.90 -14.89
N GLY A 144 28.47 26.51 -13.62
CA GLY A 144 28.19 27.39 -12.48
C GLY A 144 29.45 27.92 -11.81
#